data_AF-A0A498G013-F1
#
_entry.id   AF-A0A498G013-F1
#
_cell.length_a   1.000
_cell.length_b   1.000
_cell.length_c   1.000
_cell.angle_alpha   90.00
_cell.angle_beta   90.00
_cell.angle_gamma   90.00
#
_symmetry.space_group_name_H-M   'P 1'
#
loop_
_entity.id
_entity.type
_entity.pdbx_description
1 polymer ?
#
loop_
_entity_poly.entity_id
_entity_poly.type
_entity_poly.pdbx_seq_one_letter_code
_entity_poly.pdbx_strand_id
1 'polypeptide(L)'
;NTWAIGQMNVLLHELQDATIAKGDTITELKFVTEHGELEVFDRVVANPPWNQKKWNAEWVEDNEPYNRFTYGLPPKNRGDWTWVQLMLASLSETGKAGIVMDNGLLFRSRSEKKIRRPIIEDDLIESVIALPENLFYNTSSPGC
;
A
#
# COMPACT_ATOMS: atom_id res chain seq x y z
N ASN A 1 -12.57 -13.75 -8.57
CA ASN A 1 -11.82 -14.55 -9.57
C ASN A 1 -10.41 -14.01 -9.86
N THR A 2 -10.06 -12.78 -9.46
CA THR A 2 -8.73 -12.17 -9.73
C THR A 2 -7.53 -12.94 -9.18
N TRP A 3 -7.64 -13.51 -7.97
CA TRP A 3 -6.57 -14.31 -7.36
C TRP A 3 -6.14 -15.51 -8.24
N ALA A 4 -7.11 -16.25 -8.79
CA ALA A 4 -6.82 -17.41 -9.63
C ALA A 4 -6.13 -16.99 -10.94
N ILE A 5 -6.52 -15.84 -11.51
CA ILE A 5 -5.86 -15.27 -12.68
C ILE A 5 -4.41 -14.88 -12.36
N GLY A 6 -4.17 -14.26 -11.19
CA GLY A 6 -2.82 -13.96 -10.72
C GLY A 6 -1.95 -15.21 -10.58
N GLN A 7 -2.50 -16.26 -9.96
CA GLN A 7 -1.84 -17.56 -9.83
C GLN A 7 -1.49 -18.19 -11.19
N MET A 8 -2.42 -18.17 -12.15
CA MET A 8 -2.14 -18.63 -13.51
C MET A 8 -1.07 -17.77 -14.19
N ASN A 9 -1.05 -16.47 -13.97
CA ASN A 9 -0.08 -15.56 -14.58
C ASN A 9 1.35 -15.89 -14.17
N VAL A 10 1.61 -16.06 -12.86
CA VAL A 10 2.94 -16.42 -12.36
C VAL A 10 3.37 -17.81 -12.84
N LEU A 11 2.43 -18.76 -12.89
CA LEU A 11 2.69 -20.10 -13.41
C LEU A 11 3.10 -20.08 -14.89
N LEU A 12 2.37 -19.32 -15.72
CA LEU A 12 2.63 -19.21 -17.17
C LEU A 12 3.96 -18.52 -17.50
N HIS A 13 4.47 -17.69 -16.59
CA HIS A 13 5.78 -17.05 -16.71
C HIS A 13 6.90 -17.84 -16.01
N GLU A 14 6.64 -19.09 -15.62
CA GLU A 14 7.61 -19.99 -14.99
C GLU A 14 8.18 -19.45 -13.66
N LEU A 15 7.44 -18.57 -12.98
CA LEU A 15 7.78 -18.04 -11.66
C LEU A 15 7.32 -19.01 -10.56
N GLN A 16 7.96 -20.17 -10.50
CA GLN A 16 7.51 -21.29 -9.67
C GLN A 16 7.58 -21.01 -8.16
N ASP A 17 8.47 -20.12 -7.73
CA ASP A 17 8.62 -19.73 -6.32
C ASP A 17 7.71 -18.56 -5.92
N ALA A 18 6.89 -18.04 -6.84
CA ALA A 18 6.01 -16.92 -6.56
C ALA A 18 4.82 -17.34 -5.68
N THR A 19 4.66 -16.66 -4.54
CA THR A 19 3.54 -16.90 -3.63
C THR A 19 2.53 -15.77 -3.71
N ILE A 20 1.28 -16.07 -4.10
CA ILE A 20 0.17 -15.13 -4.06
C ILE A 20 -0.87 -15.62 -3.05
N ALA A 21 -0.93 -14.98 -1.88
CA ALA A 21 -1.92 -15.30 -0.87
C ALA A 21 -3.27 -14.63 -1.18
N LYS A 22 -4.39 -15.33 -0.90
CA LYS A 22 -5.74 -14.80 -1.07
C LYS A 22 -6.25 -14.23 0.25
N GLY A 23 -6.54 -12.93 0.29
CA GLY A 23 -7.12 -12.26 1.45
C GLY A 23 -7.16 -10.75 1.28
N ASP A 24 -7.79 -10.06 2.24
CA ASP A 24 -7.69 -8.61 2.39
C ASP A 24 -6.37 -8.28 3.10
N THR A 25 -5.50 -7.48 2.47
CA THR A 25 -4.18 -7.13 3.03
C THR A 25 -4.26 -6.40 4.38
N ILE A 26 -5.38 -5.73 4.64
CA ILE A 26 -5.58 -4.92 5.85
C ILE A 26 -6.05 -5.84 6.98
N THR A 27 -7.11 -6.61 6.75
CA THR A 27 -7.79 -7.36 7.83
C THR A 27 -7.40 -8.84 7.92
N GLU A 28 -6.83 -9.41 6.86
CA GLU A 28 -6.42 -10.82 6.79
C GLU A 28 -4.96 -10.93 6.32
N LEU A 29 -4.04 -10.48 7.16
CA LEU A 29 -2.61 -10.55 6.85
C LEU A 29 -2.17 -12.01 6.62
N LYS A 30 -1.43 -12.25 5.52
CA LYS A 30 -0.99 -13.60 5.12
C LYS A 30 0.52 -13.81 5.19
N PHE A 31 1.30 -12.73 5.24
CA PHE A 31 2.76 -12.75 5.28
C PHE A 31 3.19 -12.36 6.68
N VAL A 32 3.41 -13.38 7.51
CA VAL A 32 3.80 -13.26 8.92
C VAL A 32 4.80 -14.37 9.22
N THR A 33 5.83 -14.03 10.01
CA THR A 33 6.87 -14.97 10.40
C THR A 33 6.29 -16.09 11.27
N GLU A 34 7.06 -17.17 11.46
CA GLU A 34 6.67 -18.26 12.37
C GLU A 34 6.44 -17.80 13.82
N HIS A 35 7.02 -16.65 14.20
CA HIS A 35 6.86 -16.02 15.51
C HIS A 35 5.68 -15.03 15.57
N GLY A 36 4.92 -14.91 14.49
CA GLY A 36 3.75 -14.04 14.41
C GLY A 36 4.10 -12.57 14.21
N GLU A 37 5.29 -12.24 13.70
CA GLU A 37 5.70 -10.88 13.35
C GLU A 37 5.37 -10.59 11.88
N LEU A 38 5.22 -9.31 11.52
CA LEU A 38 5.03 -8.92 10.13
C LEU A 38 6.29 -9.27 9.31
N GLU A 39 6.12 -9.97 8.18
CA GLU A 39 7.23 -10.18 7.26
C GLU A 39 7.64 -8.85 6.60
N VAL A 40 8.96 -8.66 6.47
CA VAL A 40 9.55 -7.47 5.85
C VAL A 40 10.34 -7.83 4.59
N PHE A 41 10.38 -6.90 3.64
CA PHE A 41 10.94 -7.13 2.32
C PHE A 41 11.89 -5.99 1.92
N ASP A 42 12.92 -6.32 1.15
CA ASP A 42 13.83 -5.30 0.62
C ASP A 42 13.19 -4.48 -0.50
N ARG A 43 12.21 -5.04 -1.20
CA ARG A 43 11.53 -4.39 -2.33
C ARG A 43 10.03 -4.63 -2.23
N VAL A 44 9.27 -3.55 -2.12
CA VAL A 44 7.80 -3.60 -2.09
C VAL A 44 7.26 -2.74 -3.22
N VAL A 45 6.48 -3.33 -4.12
CA VAL A 45 5.89 -2.60 -5.24
C VAL A 45 4.39 -2.81 -5.28
N ALA A 46 3.62 -1.76 -5.56
CA ALA A 46 2.17 -1.86 -5.65
C ALA A 46 1.56 -0.82 -6.59
N ASN A 47 0.46 -1.23 -7.23
CA ASN A 47 -0.52 -0.35 -7.84
C ASN A 47 -1.87 -0.60 -7.14
N PRO A 48 -2.07 -0.05 -5.94
CA PRO A 48 -3.28 -0.28 -5.16
C PRO A 48 -4.50 0.44 -5.75
N PRO A 49 -5.73 0.08 -5.36
CA PRO A 49 -6.92 0.81 -5.76
C PRO A 49 -6.91 2.24 -5.23
N TRP A 50 -6.91 3.21 -6.15
CA TRP A 50 -6.91 4.63 -5.80
C TRP A 50 -8.24 5.06 -5.18
N ASN A 51 -8.17 6.00 -4.25
CA ASN A 51 -9.30 6.67 -3.63
C ASN A 51 -10.30 5.69 -2.97
N GLN A 52 -9.81 4.56 -2.46
CA GLN A 52 -10.63 3.48 -1.91
C GLN A 52 -11.48 3.97 -0.73
N LYS A 53 -12.81 3.95 -0.90
CA LYS A 53 -13.76 4.47 0.09
C LYS A 53 -14.01 3.55 1.28
N LYS A 54 -13.85 2.24 1.10
CA LYS A 54 -14.09 1.22 2.12
C LYS A 54 -12.82 0.40 2.28
N TRP A 55 -11.90 0.92 3.10
CA TRP A 55 -10.60 0.29 3.36
C TRP A 55 -10.52 -0.39 4.73
N ASN A 56 -11.65 -0.60 5.41
CA ASN A 56 -11.70 -1.22 6.75
C ASN A 56 -11.10 -0.37 7.89
N ALA A 57 -11.33 0.95 7.84
CA ALA A 57 -10.86 1.89 8.86
C ALA A 57 -11.29 1.53 10.29
N GLU A 58 -12.54 1.10 10.48
CA GLU A 58 -13.08 0.70 11.79
C GLU A 58 -12.36 -0.55 12.32
N TRP A 59 -12.10 -1.52 11.45
CA TRP A 59 -11.36 -2.71 11.83
C TRP A 59 -9.93 -2.34 12.29
N VAL A 60 -9.26 -1.44 11.58
CA VAL A 60 -7.90 -0.98 11.93
C VAL A 60 -7.89 -0.20 13.25
N GLU A 61 -8.89 0.65 13.49
CA GLU A 61 -9.05 1.38 14.77
C GLU A 61 -9.12 0.42 15.96
N ASP A 62 -9.79 -0.72 15.79
CA ASP A 62 -10.10 -1.63 16.90
C ASP A 62 -9.14 -2.83 17.01
N ASN A 63 -8.50 -3.27 15.92
CA ASN A 63 -7.86 -4.58 15.83
C ASN A 63 -6.44 -4.58 15.24
N GLU A 64 -5.86 -3.43 14.87
CA GLU A 64 -4.57 -3.41 14.18
C GLU A 64 -3.43 -4.08 14.99
N PRO A 65 -2.92 -5.25 14.58
CA PRO A 65 -2.02 -6.05 15.42
C PRO A 65 -0.55 -5.65 15.32
N TYR A 66 -0.18 -4.96 14.24
CA TYR A 66 1.22 -4.84 13.80
C TYR A 66 1.73 -3.39 13.81
N ASN A 67 0.98 -2.47 14.42
CA ASN A 67 1.32 -1.05 14.48
C ASN A 67 1.63 -0.45 13.09
N ARG A 68 0.97 -0.90 12.03
CA ARG A 68 1.27 -0.50 10.63
C ARG A 68 0.87 0.94 10.30
N PHE A 69 0.26 1.67 11.22
CA PHE A 69 -0.30 3.00 11.04
C PHE A 69 0.30 4.03 12.00
N THR A 70 1.62 4.00 12.18
CA THR A 70 2.37 4.86 13.12
C THR A 70 2.20 6.36 12.85
N TYR A 71 1.95 6.75 11.59
CA TYR A 71 1.76 8.14 11.18
C TYR A 71 0.31 8.63 11.30
N GLY A 72 -0.59 7.75 11.73
CA GLY A 72 -1.99 8.04 11.97
C GLY A 72 -2.92 7.51 10.90
N LEU A 73 -4.22 7.56 11.20
CA LEU A 73 -5.24 6.94 10.37
C LEU A 73 -5.71 7.87 9.24
N PRO A 74 -5.74 7.38 7.98
CA PRO A 74 -6.38 8.06 6.87
C PRO A 74 -7.89 8.27 7.12
N PRO A 75 -8.55 9.17 6.37
CA PRO A 75 -9.99 9.33 6.54
C PRO A 75 -10.74 8.05 6.13
N LYS A 76 -11.83 7.71 6.83
CA LYS A 76 -12.58 6.46 6.61
C LYS A 76 -13.07 6.27 5.17
N ASN A 77 -13.27 7.38 4.44
CA ASN A 77 -13.74 7.38 3.06
C ASN A 77 -12.62 7.46 2.00
N ARG A 78 -11.35 7.34 2.37
CA ARG A 78 -10.21 7.34 1.43
C ARG A 78 -8.97 6.66 2.00
N GLY A 79 -8.58 5.54 1.41
CA GLY A 79 -7.49 4.67 1.88
C GLY A 79 -6.13 4.87 1.20
N ASP A 80 -5.86 6.00 0.54
CA ASP A 80 -4.61 6.16 -0.22
C ASP A 80 -3.36 6.08 0.67
N TRP A 81 -3.36 6.83 1.78
CA TRP A 81 -2.30 6.75 2.79
C TRP A 81 -2.34 5.47 3.64
N THR A 82 -3.37 4.63 3.49
CA THR A 82 -3.39 3.29 4.09
C THR A 82 -2.35 2.44 3.37
N TRP A 83 -2.40 2.40 2.03
CA TRP A 83 -1.49 1.59 1.23
C TRP A 83 -0.02 2.01 1.39
N VAL A 84 0.25 3.32 1.44
CA VAL A 84 1.60 3.84 1.69
C VAL A 84 2.15 3.34 3.03
N GLN A 85 1.36 3.45 4.11
CA GLN A 85 1.80 3.03 5.45
C GLN A 85 1.97 1.51 5.56
N LEU A 86 1.10 0.72 4.93
CA LEU A 86 1.26 -0.74 4.89
C LEU A 86 2.55 -1.15 4.17
N MET A 87 2.89 -0.48 3.07
CA MET A 87 4.13 -0.73 2.34
C MET A 87 5.33 -0.34 3.19
N LEU A 88 5.32 0.84 3.83
CA LEU A 88 6.40 1.26 4.75
C LEU A 88 6.61 0.28 5.90
N ALA A 89 5.53 -0.21 6.51
CA ALA A 89 5.60 -1.18 7.60
C ALA A 89 6.16 -2.55 7.16
N SER A 90 6.07 -2.88 5.86
CA SER A 90 6.55 -4.15 5.30
C SER A 90 7.96 -4.02 4.71
N LEU A 91 8.66 -2.90 4.91
CA LEU A 91 10.04 -2.72 4.43
C LEU A 91 11.05 -3.17 5.48
N SER A 92 12.12 -3.80 5.01
CA SER A 92 13.34 -3.95 5.80
C SER A 92 14.00 -2.57 6.03
N GLU A 93 14.94 -2.48 6.98
CA GLU A 93 15.63 -1.22 7.32
C GLU A 93 16.32 -0.55 6.13
N THR A 94 16.73 -1.33 5.11
CA THR A 94 17.37 -0.82 3.89
C THR A 94 16.50 -0.99 2.64
N GLY A 95 15.22 -1.35 2.86
CA GLY A 95 14.26 -1.64 1.82
C GLY A 95 13.85 -0.39 1.05
N LYS A 96 13.28 -0.60 -0.15
CA LYS A 96 12.71 0.46 -0.98
C LYS A 96 11.32 0.07 -1.45
N ALA A 97 10.40 1.03 -1.40
CA ALA A 97 9.06 0.88 -1.95
C ALA A 97 8.85 1.70 -3.22
N GLY A 98 8.09 1.14 -4.17
CA GLY A 98 7.59 1.85 -5.34
C GLY A 98 6.07 1.71 -5.42
N ILE A 99 5.35 2.82 -5.28
CA ILE A 99 3.88 2.84 -5.25
C ILE A 99 3.35 3.78 -6.31
N VAL A 100 2.36 3.31 -7.08
CA VAL A 100 1.66 4.13 -8.07
C VAL A 100 0.35 4.64 -7.48
N MET A 101 0.18 5.95 -7.39
CA MET A 101 -0.95 6.58 -6.71
C MET A 101 -1.60 7.71 -7.52
N ASP A 102 -2.83 8.08 -7.14
CA ASP A 102 -3.46 9.31 -7.63
C ASP A 102 -2.77 10.56 -7.07
N ASN A 103 -2.52 11.55 -7.94
CA ASN A 103 -1.86 12.82 -7.58
C ASN A 103 -2.51 13.55 -6.40
N GLY A 104 -3.80 13.32 -6.11
CA GLY A 104 -4.50 13.92 -5.00
C GLY A 104 -3.82 13.66 -3.64
N LEU A 105 -3.12 12.52 -3.45
CA LEU A 105 -2.49 12.21 -2.16
C LEU A 105 -1.41 13.22 -1.75
N LEU A 106 -0.77 13.85 -2.74
CA LEU A 106 0.32 14.80 -2.53
C LEU A 106 -0.16 16.10 -1.88
N PHE A 107 -1.42 16.50 -2.15
CA PHE A 107 -1.89 17.85 -1.82
C PHE A 107 -3.04 17.89 -0.82
N ARG A 108 -3.75 16.77 -0.60
CA ARG A 108 -4.89 16.73 0.31
C ARG A 108 -4.51 17.14 1.74
N SER A 109 -5.45 17.81 2.39
CA SER A 109 -5.30 18.46 3.70
C SER A 109 -5.85 17.59 4.85
N ARG A 110 -6.05 18.17 6.04
CA ARG A 110 -6.62 17.48 7.22
C ARG A 110 -5.80 16.26 7.66
N SER A 111 -6.43 15.09 7.80
CA SER A 111 -5.78 13.86 8.28
C SER A 111 -4.61 13.45 7.40
N GLU A 112 -4.76 13.52 6.07
CA GLU A 112 -3.68 13.17 5.14
C GLU A 112 -2.48 14.09 5.27
N LYS A 113 -2.66 15.39 5.54
CA LYS A 113 -1.55 16.30 5.85
C LYS A 113 -0.83 15.90 7.15
N LYS A 114 -1.59 15.44 8.16
CA LYS A 114 -1.03 15.01 9.45
C LYS A 114 -0.22 13.71 9.33
N ILE A 115 -0.53 12.86 8.34
CA ILE A 115 0.22 11.65 8.01
C ILE A 115 1.43 12.00 7.13
N ARG A 116 1.22 12.75 6.06
CA ARG A 116 2.25 13.10 5.08
C ARG A 116 3.41 13.90 5.70
N ARG A 117 3.10 14.85 6.59
CA ARG A 117 4.12 15.72 7.18
C ARG A 117 5.21 14.92 7.93
N PRO A 118 4.90 14.10 8.95
CA PRO A 118 5.91 13.33 9.67
C PRO A 118 6.64 12.32 8.78
N ILE A 119 5.98 11.70 7.79
CA ILE A 119 6.66 10.82 6.81
C ILE A 119 7.76 11.58 6.04
N ILE A 120 7.52 12.84 5.70
CA ILE A 120 8.53 13.71 5.05
C ILE A 120 9.59 14.14 6.06
N GLU A 121 9.20 14.50 7.29
CA GLU A 121 10.13 14.91 8.36
C GLU A 121 11.08 13.76 8.76
N ASP A 122 10.62 12.51 8.66
CA ASP A 122 11.39 11.29 8.89
C ASP A 122 12.20 10.84 7.65
N ASP A 123 12.24 11.65 6.58
CA ASP A 123 13.03 11.42 5.37
C ASP A 123 12.72 10.09 4.64
N LEU A 124 11.45 9.66 4.66
CA LEU A 124 11.04 8.38 4.06
C LEU A 124 10.66 8.47 2.57
N ILE A 125 10.62 9.67 1.99
CA ILE A 125 10.25 9.89 0.59
C ILE A 125 11.46 10.38 -0.20
N GLU A 126 12.04 9.47 -0.97
CA GLU A 126 13.16 9.78 -1.86
C GLU A 126 12.74 10.62 -3.07
N SER A 127 11.63 10.27 -3.72
CA SER A 127 11.19 10.95 -4.95
C SER A 127 9.69 10.75 -5.24
N VAL A 128 9.15 11.66 -6.04
CA VAL A 128 7.79 11.59 -6.60
C VAL A 128 7.91 11.84 -8.10
N ILE A 129 7.35 10.96 -8.92
CA ILE A 129 7.46 11.02 -10.38
C ILE A 129 6.07 11.26 -10.96
N ALA A 130 5.79 12.48 -11.41
CA ALA A 130 4.50 12.78 -12.03
C ALA A 130 4.36 12.04 -13.38
N LEU A 131 3.22 11.37 -13.58
CA LEU A 131 2.90 10.66 -14.81
C LEU A 131 1.93 11.48 -15.69
N PRO A 132 1.99 11.31 -17.02
CA PRO A 132 1.03 11.95 -17.93
C PRO A 132 -0.42 11.51 -17.64
N GLU A 133 -1.36 12.40 -17.94
CA GLU A 133 -2.80 12.08 -17.93
C GLU A 133 -3.10 10.96 -18.95
N ASN A 134 -4.13 10.17 -18.65
CA ASN A 134 -4.62 9.06 -19.50
C ASN A 134 -3.57 7.97 -19.81
N LEU A 135 -2.47 7.90 -19.04
CA LEU A 135 -1.52 6.79 -19.15
C LEU A 135 -2.16 5.44 -18.77
N PHE A 136 -3.05 5.47 -17.77
CA PHE A 136 -3.74 4.27 -17.29
C PHE A 136 -5.06 4.09 -18.03
N TYR A 137 -5.26 2.92 -18.64
CA TYR A 137 -6.45 2.61 -19.45
C TYR A 137 -7.78 2.69 -18.67
N ASN A 138 -7.72 2.63 -17.34
CA ASN A 138 -8.86 2.51 -16.43
C ASN A 138 -9.21 3.82 -15.70
N THR A 139 -8.49 4.92 -15.95
CA THR A 139 -8.73 6.21 -15.27
C THR A 139 -8.21 7.38 -16.08
N SER A 140 -8.93 8.50 -16.05
CA SER A 140 -8.45 9.78 -16.61
C SER A 140 -7.64 10.60 -15.62
N SER A 141 -7.57 10.20 -14.35
CA SER A 141 -6.78 10.91 -13.35
C SER A 141 -5.29 10.70 -13.59
N PRO A 142 -4.45 11.76 -13.54
CA PRO A 142 -3.00 11.59 -13.59
C PRO A 142 -2.49 10.92 -12.32
N GLY A 143 -1.64 9.92 -12.50
CA GLY A 143 -0.94 9.26 -11.39
C GLY A 143 0.43 9.87 -11.11
N CYS A 144 1.02 9.42 -10.01
CA CYS A 144 2.43 9.59 -9.66
C CYS A 144 3.04 8.31 -9.08
#